data_AF-A0A941AH05-F1
#
_entry.id   AF-A0A941AH05-F1
#
_cell.length_a   1.000
_cell.length_b   1.000
_cell.length_c   1.000
_cell.angle_alpha   90.00
_cell.angle_beta   90.00
_cell.angle_gamma   90.00
#
_symmetry.space_group_name_H-M   'P 1'
#
loop_
_entity.id
_entity.type
_entity.pdbx_description
1 polymer ?
#
loop_
_entity_poly.entity_id
_entity_poly.type
_entity_poly.pdbx_seq_one_letter_code
_entity_poly.pdbx_strand_id
1 'polypeptide(L)'
;MLTPDPQQARGIHVDGSGVVHLAGSSTDHHGEVLPSPGCNTGLAGWDPRRLRFTDAPINCRKCQRLIAARQLAVPVEQIALPI
;
A
#
# COMPACT_ATOMS: atom_id res chain seq x y z
N MET A 1 3.78 -14.63 17.55
CA MET A 1 3.19 -13.49 16.84
C MET A 1 3.65 -13.57 15.39
N LEU A 2 2.76 -13.85 14.45
CA LEU A 2 3.09 -13.99 13.03
C LEU A 2 3.26 -12.59 12.44
N THR A 3 4.49 -12.17 12.19
CA THR A 3 4.80 -11.01 11.36
C THR A 3 4.37 -11.33 9.93
N PRO A 4 3.44 -10.58 9.32
CA PRO A 4 3.01 -10.87 7.95
C PRO A 4 4.18 -10.69 6.96
N ASP A 5 4.28 -11.62 6.03
CA ASP A 5 5.27 -11.65 4.96
C ASP A 5 5.16 -10.39 4.06
N PRO A 6 6.24 -9.60 3.90
CA PRO A 6 6.24 -8.37 3.10
C PRO A 6 6.07 -8.60 1.59
N GLN A 7 6.11 -9.84 1.09
CA GLN A 7 5.94 -10.16 -0.34
C GLN A 7 4.49 -10.39 -0.78
N GLN A 8 3.53 -10.55 0.13
CA GLN A 8 2.10 -10.53 -0.21
C GLN A 8 1.55 -9.13 -0.01
N ALA A 9 1.52 -8.34 -1.08
CA ALA A 9 0.87 -7.03 -1.10
C ALA A 9 -0.64 -7.17 -0.81
N ARG A 10 -1.03 -7.06 0.47
CA ARG A 10 -2.44 -7.12 0.90
C ARG A 10 -3.17 -5.83 0.53
N GLY A 11 -4.48 -5.94 0.33
CA GLY A 11 -5.37 -4.80 0.16
C GLY A 11 -5.87 -4.26 1.49
N ILE A 12 -6.24 -2.98 1.52
CA ILE A 12 -7.06 -2.40 2.57
C ILE A 12 -8.25 -1.66 1.97
N HIS A 13 -9.37 -1.67 2.66
CA HIS A 13 -10.52 -0.83 2.32
C HIS A 13 -11.09 -0.18 3.59
N VAL A 14 -11.85 0.89 3.38
CA VAL A 14 -12.60 1.56 4.45
C VAL A 14 -14.01 0.98 4.48
N ASP A 15 -14.53 0.67 5.67
CA ASP A 15 -15.93 0.25 5.83
C ASP A 15 -16.89 1.27 5.18
N GLY A 16 -17.69 0.80 4.21
CA GLY A 16 -18.60 1.63 3.39
C GLY A 16 -18.01 2.15 2.07
N SER A 17 -16.74 1.84 1.77
CA SER A 17 -16.09 2.13 0.49
C SER A 17 -15.87 0.85 -0.33
N GLY A 18 -16.21 0.90 -1.62
CA GLY A 18 -15.86 -0.16 -2.60
C GLY A 18 -14.42 -0.07 -3.11
N VAL A 19 -13.61 0.87 -2.60
CA VAL A 19 -12.24 1.09 -3.06
C VAL A 19 -11.25 0.30 -2.20
N VAL A 20 -10.43 -0.51 -2.87
CA VAL A 20 -9.34 -1.30 -2.29
C VAL A 20 -8.01 -0.64 -2.65
N HIS A 21 -7.26 -0.27 -1.62
CA HIS A 21 -5.93 0.32 -1.68
C HIS A 21 -4.86 -0.71 -1.38
N LEU A 22 -3.65 -0.49 -1.90
CA LEU A 22 -2.48 -1.20 -1.43
C LEU A 22 -2.29 -0.94 0.07
N ALA A 23 -2.07 -1.98 0.88
CA ALA A 23 -1.73 -1.84 2.28
C ALA A 23 -0.39 -1.09 2.44
N GLY A 24 -0.39 -0.10 3.31
CA GLY A 24 0.78 0.63 3.75
C GLY A 24 0.68 0.94 5.23
N SER A 25 1.64 1.73 5.70
CA SER A 25 1.66 2.25 7.06
C SER A 25 1.91 3.76 7.06
N SER A 26 1.38 4.44 8.06
CA SER A 26 1.69 5.85 8.34
C SER A 26 1.95 6.01 9.83
N THR A 27 2.79 6.96 10.19
CA THR A 27 3.04 7.33 11.58
C THR A 27 2.16 8.53 11.95
N ASP A 28 1.46 8.45 13.07
CA ASP A 28 0.70 9.58 13.59
C ASP A 28 1.57 10.59 14.36
N HIS A 29 0.94 11.64 14.89
CA HIS A 29 1.61 12.69 15.66
C HIS A 29 2.15 12.23 17.03
N HIS A 30 1.71 11.07 17.52
CA HIS A 30 2.22 10.43 18.73
C HIS A 30 3.34 9.42 18.45
N GLY A 31 3.69 9.20 17.17
CA GLY A 31 4.69 8.21 16.78
C GLY A 31 4.14 6.80 16.59
N GLU A 32 2.82 6.61 16.68
CA GLU A 32 2.18 5.31 16.50
C GLU A 32 2.12 4.93 15.02
N VAL A 33 2.48 3.68 14.70
CA VAL A 33 2.40 3.14 13.34
C VAL A 33 1.02 2.55 13.12
N LEU A 34 0.27 3.15 12.19
CA LEU A 34 -1.10 2.78 11.86
C LEU A 34 -1.21 2.28 10.42
N PRO A 35 -2.16 1.38 10.13
CA PRO A 35 -2.44 0.98 8.75
C PRO A 35 -2.92 2.18 7.94
N SER A 36 -2.47 2.29 6.70
CA SER A 36 -2.82 3.40 5.82
C SER A 36 -2.82 2.99 4.35
N PRO A 37 -3.51 3.73 3.47
CA PRO A 37 -3.39 3.49 2.04
C PRO A 37 -1.96 3.74 1.58
N GLY A 38 -1.31 2.78 0.94
CA GLY A 38 0.07 2.92 0.44
C GLY A 38 0.25 4.04 -0.59
N CYS A 39 -0.85 4.60 -1.11
CA CYS A 39 -0.83 5.79 -1.97
C CYS A 39 -0.94 7.12 -1.22
N ASN A 40 -1.00 7.11 0.11
CA ASN A 40 -1.15 8.27 0.97
C ASN A 40 -2.32 9.17 0.55
N THR A 41 -3.40 8.59 0.03
CA THR A 41 -4.61 9.38 -0.24
C THR A 41 -5.23 9.74 1.10
N GLY A 42 -5.57 11.02 1.27
CA GLY A 42 -6.35 11.44 2.43
C GLY A 42 -7.72 10.77 2.38
N LEU A 43 -8.05 10.01 3.41
CA LEU A 43 -9.39 9.49 3.64
C LEU A 43 -10.10 10.53 4.52
N ALA A 44 -11.12 11.21 4.00
CA ALA A 44 -11.87 12.17 4.79
C ALA A 44 -12.47 11.48 6.03
N GLY A 45 -12.29 12.06 7.22
CA GLY A 45 -12.69 11.44 8.48
C GLY A 45 -11.89 10.17 8.79
N TRP A 46 -10.59 10.18 8.51
CA TRP A 46 -9.68 9.06 8.75
C TRP A 46 -9.84 8.51 10.16
N ASP A 47 -10.48 7.35 10.25
CA ASP A 47 -10.57 6.54 11.45
C ASP A 47 -9.86 5.22 11.14
N PRO A 48 -8.65 4.97 11.69
CA PRO A 48 -7.92 3.74 11.46
C PRO A 48 -8.72 2.51 11.92
N ARG A 49 -9.72 2.66 12.80
CA ARG A 49 -10.61 1.58 13.25
C ARG A 49 -11.58 1.13 12.17
N ARG A 50 -11.75 1.89 11.08
CA ARG A 50 -12.59 1.55 9.92
C ARG A 50 -11.81 0.90 8.78
N LEU A 51 -10.50 0.79 8.91
CA LEU A 51 -9.67 0.09 7.93
C LEU A 51 -9.74 -1.41 8.16
N ARG A 52 -9.92 -2.14 7.07
CA ARG A 52 -9.95 -3.60 7.05
C ARG A 52 -8.96 -4.11 6.03
N PHE A 53 -8.17 -5.11 6.42
CA PHE A 53 -7.36 -5.87 5.49
C PHE A 53 -8.24 -6.78 4.64
N THR A 54 -7.88 -6.93 3.37
CA THR A 54 -8.60 -7.76 2.42
C THR A 54 -7.64 -8.36 1.39
N ASP A 55 -7.98 -9.55 0.90
CA ASP A 55 -7.30 -10.19 -0.23
C ASP A 55 -7.95 -9.81 -1.58
N ALA A 56 -8.95 -8.92 -1.56
CA ALA A 56 -9.57 -8.41 -2.78
C ALA A 56 -8.55 -7.67 -3.68
N PRO A 57 -8.71 -7.71 -5.02
CA PRO A 57 -7.81 -7.01 -5.93
C PRO A 57 -7.76 -5.50 -5.70
N ILE A 58 -6.55 -4.92 -5.78
CA ILE A 58 -6.36 -3.47 -5.69
C ILE A 58 -7.03 -2.76 -6.87
N ASN A 59 -8.06 -1.96 -6.58
CA ASN A 59 -8.81 -1.20 -7.59
C ASN A 59 -8.58 0.33 -7.50
N CYS A 60 -7.82 0.81 -6.51
CA CYS A 60 -7.43 2.21 -6.43
C CYS A 60 -6.43 2.55 -7.55
N ARG A 61 -6.83 3.43 -8.49
CA ARG A 61 -6.00 3.87 -9.63
C ARG A 61 -4.62 4.42 -9.21
N LYS A 62 -4.53 5.16 -8.10
CA LYS A 62 -3.24 5.69 -7.59
C LYS A 62 -2.34 4.57 -7.10
N CYS A 63 -2.89 3.57 -6.41
CA CYS A 63 -2.15 2.38 -5.98
C CYS A 63 -1.70 1.53 -7.17
N GLN A 64 -2.54 1.34 -8.18
CA GLN A 64 -2.18 0.60 -9.40
C GLN A 64 -0.98 1.25 -10.12
N ARG A 65 -0.96 2.58 -10.22
CA ARG A 65 0.19 3.31 -10.79
C ARG A 65 1.47 3.14 -9.95
N LEU A 66 1.36 3.14 -8.62
CA LEU A 66 2.51 2.91 -7.73
C LEU A 66 3.07 1.50 -7.87
N ILE A 67 2.20 0.49 -7.97
CA ILE A 67 2.60 -0.91 -8.21
C ILE A 67 3.32 -1.02 -9.56
N ALA A 68 2.74 -0.47 -10.62
CA ALA A 68 3.36 -0.47 -11.94
C ALA A 68 4.72 0.25 -11.95
N ALA A 69 4.84 1.40 -11.29
CA ALA A 69 6.10 2.12 -11.17
C ALA A 69 7.18 1.32 -10.40
N ARG A 70 6.79 0.60 -9.34
CA ARG A 70 7.71 -0.27 -8.59
C ARG A 70 8.13 -1.51 -9.38
N GLN A 71 7.25 -2.06 -10.21
CA GLN A 71 7.58 -3.18 -11.11
C GLN A 71 8.51 -2.76 -12.25
N LEU A 72 8.42 -1.50 -12.70
CA LEU A 72 9.29 -0.92 -13.72
C LEU A 72 10.62 -0.42 -13.16
N ALA A 73 10.73 -0.23 -11.85
CA ALA A 73 11.99 0.07 -11.18
C ALA A 73 12.86 -1.20 -11.10
N VAL A 74 13.36 -1.65 -12.25
CA VAL A 74 14.43 -2.63 -12.32
C VAL A 74 15.68 -2.01 -11.68
N PRO A 75 16.38 -2.69 -10.77
CA PRO A 75 17.63 -2.17 -10.23
C PRO A 75 18.62 -1.95 -11.38
N VAL A 76 19.12 -0.71 -11.50
CA VAL A 76 20.09 -0.28 -12.53
C VAL A 76 21.37 -1.14 -12.51
N GLU A 77 21.64 -1.84 -11.41
CA GLU A 77 22.77 -2.75 -11.20
C GLU A 77 22.81 -3.95 -12.17
N GLN A 78 21.74 -4.24 -12.92
CA GLN A 78 21.72 -5.31 -13.92
C GLN A 78 21.99 -4.82 -15.36
N ILE A 79 22.18 -3.52 -15.58
CA ILE A 79 22.57 -3.00 -16.90
C ILE A 79 24.10 -3.09 -17.00
N ALA A 80 24.62 -4.31 -17.12
CA ALA A 80 25.97 -4.52 -17.61
C ALA A 80 26.00 -4.06 -19.08
N LEU A 81 26.48 -2.83 -19.31
CA LEU A 81 26.87 -2.39 -20.66
C LEU A 81 28.14 -3.18 -21.03
N PRO A 82 28.12 -4.02 -22.07
CA PRO A 82 29.38 -4.50 -22.64
C PRO A 82 30.12 -3.29 -23.21
N ILE A 83 31.33 -3.06 -22.71
CA ILE A 83 32.31 -2.12 -23.28
C ILE A 83 32.76 -2.66 -24.64
#